data_AF-A0A2A5G6R3-F1
#
_entry.id   AF-A0A2A5G6R3-F1
#
_cell.length_a   1.000
_cell.length_b   1.000
_cell.length_c   1.000
_cell.angle_alpha   90.00
_cell.angle_beta   90.00
_cell.angle_gamma   90.00
#
_symmetry.space_group_name_H-M   'P 1'
#
loop_
_entity.id
_entity.type
_entity.pdbx_description
1 polymer ?
#
loop_
_entity_poly.entity_id
_entity_poly.type
_entity_poly.pdbx_seq_one_letter_code
_entity_poly.pdbx_strand_id
1 'polypeptide(L)' 'MMTTAQSTAFEEGTGSFFTAADFLLVVQSIGATLIFLYVAWIILRAYTDFGKEFTKSRDMISTWLRAVFMMMIFLYLFVN' A
#
# COMPACT_ATOMS: atom_id res chain seq x y z
N MET A 1 17.74 1.59 9.09
CA MET A 1 18.53 1.01 7.97
C MET A 1 19.22 -0.25 8.47
N MET A 2 19.27 -1.28 7.64
CA MET A 2 19.98 -2.52 7.97
C MET A 2 21.49 -2.28 7.88
N THR A 3 22.26 -2.80 8.84
CA THR A 3 23.73 -2.67 8.82
C THR A 3 24.34 -3.63 7.80
N THR A 4 25.55 -3.33 7.31
CA THR A 4 26.26 -4.20 6.36
C THR A 4 26.43 -5.62 6.89
N ALA A 5 26.74 -5.77 8.18
CA ALA A 5 26.86 -7.08 8.83
C ALA A 5 25.54 -7.88 8.79
N GLN A 6 24.39 -7.21 8.91
CA GLN A 6 23.07 -7.84 8.82
C GLN A 6 22.71 -8.24 7.38
N SER A 7 23.15 -7.49 6.35
CA SER A 7 22.89 -7.88 4.95
C SER A 7 23.70 -9.10 4.54
N THR A 8 24.98 -9.12 4.92
CA THR A 8 25.85 -10.26 4.64
C THR A 8 25.35 -11.53 5.33
N ALA A 9 24.97 -11.44 6.61
CA ALA A 9 24.40 -12.59 7.32
C ALA A 9 23.09 -13.10 6.72
N PHE A 10 22.23 -12.19 6.21
CA PHE A 10 21.01 -12.57 5.50
C PHE A 10 21.32 -13.29 4.18
N GLU A 11 22.23 -12.75 3.38
CA GLU A 11 22.63 -13.31 2.09
C GLU A 11 23.35 -14.67 2.23
N GLU A 12 24.16 -14.85 3.27
CA GLU A 12 24.74 -16.16 3.60
C GLU A 12 23.67 -17.17 3.98
N GLY A 13 22.65 -16.76 4.76
CA GLY A 13 21.53 -17.61 5.14
C GLY A 13 20.61 -18.02 3.98
N THR A 14 20.52 -17.21 2.92
CA THR A 14 19.76 -17.51 1.70
C THR A 14 20.58 -18.18 0.61
N GLY A 15 21.86 -18.48 0.86
CA GLY A 15 22.78 -19.07 -0.12
C GLY A 15 23.10 -18.14 -1.29
N SER A 16 23.05 -16.83 -1.08
CA SER A 16 23.26 -15.76 -2.07
C SER A 16 22.31 -15.77 -3.26
N PHE A 17 21.24 -16.58 -3.22
CA PHE A 17 20.20 -16.60 -4.25
C PHE A 17 19.22 -15.41 -4.13
N PHE A 18 19.11 -14.84 -2.93
CA PHE A 18 18.09 -13.84 -2.62
C PHE A 18 18.67 -12.77 -1.69
N THR A 19 18.72 -11.52 -2.15
CA THR A 19 19.30 -10.43 -1.37
C THR A 19 18.28 -9.82 -0.41
N ALA A 20 18.76 -9.09 0.59
CA ALA A 20 17.88 -8.36 1.50
C ALA A 20 17.08 -7.26 0.78
N ALA A 21 17.63 -6.69 -0.29
CA ALA A 21 16.95 -5.71 -1.13
C ALA A 21 15.79 -6.35 -1.91
N ASP A 22 16.01 -7.55 -2.47
CA ASP A 22 14.95 -8.29 -3.18
C ASP A 22 13.81 -8.63 -2.23
N PHE A 23 14.13 -9.05 -1.00
CA PHE A 23 13.12 -9.33 0.01
C PHE A 23 12.30 -8.09 0.39
N LEU A 24 12.98 -6.97 0.63
CA LEU A 24 12.33 -5.70 0.95
C LEU A 24 11.38 -5.26 -0.16
N LEU A 25 11.82 -5.36 -1.42
CA LEU A 25 10.99 -5.02 -2.58
C LEU A 25 9.75 -5.89 -2.66
N VAL A 26 9.87 -7.21 -2.43
CA VAL A 26 8.72 -8.13 -2.40
C VAL A 26 7.73 -7.73 -1.31
N VAL A 27 8.19 -7.49 -0.09
CA VAL A 27 7.33 -7.11 1.04
C VAL A 27 6.63 -5.78 0.77
N GLN A 28 7.35 -4.78 0.26
CA GLN A 28 6.78 -3.47 -0.11
C GLN A 28 5.75 -3.61 -1.23
N SER A 29 6.00 -4.45 -2.23
CA SER A 29 5.08 -4.67 -3.36
C SER A 29 3.77 -5.33 -2.91
N ILE A 30 3.85 -6.31 -2.00
CA ILE A 30 2.67 -6.94 -1.39
C ILE A 30 1.89 -5.91 -0.58
N GLY A 31 2.58 -5.14 0.27
CA GLY A 31 1.95 -4.08 1.07
C GLY A 31 1.25 -3.03 0.21
N ALA A 32 1.90 -2.56 -0.85
CA ALA A 32 1.35 -1.59 -1.79
C ALA A 32 0.08 -2.14 -2.48
N THR A 33 0.09 -3.40 -2.88
CA THR A 33 -1.07 -4.06 -3.51
C THR A 33 -2.25 -4.17 -2.56
N LEU A 34 -2.01 -4.54 -1.29
CA LEU A 34 -3.07 -4.61 -0.28
C LEU A 34 -3.72 -3.24 -0.03
N ILE A 35 -2.91 -2.18 0.06
CA ILE A 35 -3.40 -0.81 0.22
C ILE A 35 -4.22 -0.38 -0.99
N PHE A 36 -3.76 -0.69 -2.21
CA PHE A 36 -4.47 -0.36 -3.44
C PHE A 36 -5.85 -1.04 -3.49
N LEU A 37 -5.91 -2.32 -3.17
CA LEU A 37 -7.17 -3.08 -3.09
C LEU A 37 -8.12 -2.52 -2.03
N TYR A 38 -7.58 -2.15 -0.87
CA TYR A 38 -8.36 -1.53 0.20
C TYR A 38 -8.98 -0.19 -0.23
N VAL A 39 -8.21 0.66 -0.91
CA VAL A 39 -8.70 1.94 -1.45
C VAL A 39 -9.77 1.73 -2.52
N ALA A 40 -9.56 0.78 -3.44
CA ALA A 40 -10.56 0.42 -4.44
C ALA A 40 -11.87 -0.03 -3.78
N TRP A 41 -11.78 -0.82 -2.71
CA TRP A 41 -12.93 -1.24 -1.93
C TRP A 41 -13.68 -0.06 -1.28
N ILE A 42 -12.97 0.92 -0.70
CA ILE A 42 -13.59 2.14 -0.13
C ILE A 42 -14.38 2.91 -1.20
N ILE A 43 -13.80 3.10 -2.38
CA ILE A 43 -14.44 3.83 -3.48
C ILE A 43 -15.73 3.13 -3.92
N LEU A 44 -15.66 1.80 -4.13
CA LEU A 44 -16.81 0.98 -4.48
C LEU A 44 -17.88 0.99 -3.39
N ARG A 45 -17.47 0.93 -2.13
CA ARG A 45 -18.40 0.97 -0.99
C ARG A 45 -19.12 2.30 -0.92
N ALA A 46 -18.40 3.42 -1.05
CA ALA A 46 -18.98 4.76 -1.07
C ALA A 46 -19.99 4.93 -2.23
N TYR A 47 -19.68 4.37 -3.41
CA TYR A 47 -20.61 4.37 -4.53
C TYR A 47 -21.87 3.53 -4.27
N THR A 48 -21.69 2.34 -3.68
CA THR A 48 -22.81 1.46 -3.33
C THR A 48 -23.71 2.09 -2.26
N ASP A 49 -23.13 2.74 -1.26
CA ASP A 49 -23.87 3.40 -0.19
C ASP A 49 -24.59 4.66 -0.70
N PHE A 50 -24.05 5.34 -1.71
CA PHE A 50 -24.75 6.40 -2.44
C PHE A 50 -25.96 5.84 -3.23
N GLY A 51 -25.77 4.75 -3.99
CA GLY A 51 -26.85 4.12 -4.76
C GLY A 51 -27.98 3.53 -3.90
N LYS A 52 -27.72 3.30 -2.61
CA LYS A 52 -28.71 2.86 -1.61
C LYS A 52 -29.26 4.02 -0.76
N GLU A 53 -28.92 5.26 -1.11
CA GLU A 53 -29.35 6.48 -0.40
C GLU A 53 -28.90 6.56 1.08
N PHE A 54 -27.94 5.74 1.51
CA PHE A 54 -27.38 5.82 2.87
C PHE A 54 -26.48 7.04 3.06
N THR A 55 -25.93 7.57 1.98
CA THR A 55 -25.03 8.74 2.01
C THR A 55 -25.39 9.72 0.88
N LYS A 56 -25.10 11.01 1.09
CA LYS A 56 -25.31 12.03 0.06
C LYS A 56 -24.15 12.04 -0.93
N SER A 57 -24.40 12.54 -2.14
CA SER A 57 -23.38 12.69 -3.20
C SER A 57 -22.13 13.44 -2.73
N ARG A 58 -22.31 14.47 -1.88
CA ARG A 58 -21.19 15.23 -1.28
C ARG A 58 -20.28 14.35 -0.43
N ASP A 59 -20.84 13.43 0.34
CA ASP A 59 -20.09 12.57 1.26
C ASP A 59 -19.34 11.48 0.49
N MET A 60 -19.93 10.97 -0.60
CA MET A 60 -19.26 10.08 -1.56
C MET A 60 -18.04 10.77 -2.20
N ILE A 61 -18.21 11.96 -2.75
CA ILE A 61 -17.11 12.72 -3.39
C ILE A 61 -16.02 13.05 -2.36
N SER A 62 -16.40 13.47 -1.15
CA SER A 62 -15.42 13.72 -0.09
C SER A 62 -14.63 12.47 0.28
N THR A 63 -15.26 11.29 0.27
CA THR A 63 -14.61 10.01 0.56
C THR A 63 -13.61 9.66 -0.53
N TRP A 64 -13.97 9.85 -1.80
CA TRP A 64 -13.06 9.60 -2.93
C TRP A 64 -11.83 10.52 -2.88
N LEU A 65 -12.02 11.81 -2.60
CA LEU A 65 -10.89 12.75 -2.47
C LEU A 65 -9.94 12.35 -1.33
N ARG A 66 -10.48 11.93 -0.18
CA ARG A 66 -9.67 11.42 0.93
C ARG A 66 -8.92 10.14 0.57
N ALA A 67 -9.56 9.23 -0.17
CA ALA A 67 -8.93 8.00 -0.62
C ALA A 67 -7.77 8.27 -1.60
N VAL A 68 -7.94 9.20 -2.54
CA VAL A 68 -6.86 9.63 -3.45
C VAL A 68 -5.72 10.32 -2.68
N PHE A 69 -6.04 11.20 -1.73
CA PHE A 69 -5.03 11.84 -0.89
C PHE A 69 -4.23 10.81 -0.07
N MET A 70 -4.90 9.81 0.49
CA MET A 70 -4.26 8.71 1.21
C MET A 70 -3.30 7.92 0.30
N MET A 71 -3.67 7.69 -0.97
CA MET A 71 -2.78 7.06 -1.95
C MET A 71 -1.52 7.89 -2.24
N MET A 72 -1.63 9.24 -2.28
CA MET A 72 -0.46 10.11 -2.44
C MET A 72 0.50 10.00 -1.25
N ILE A 73 -0.02 9.90 -0.02
CA ILE A 73 0.79 9.69 1.18
C ILE A 73 1.50 8.34 1.12
N PHE A 74 0.79 7.26 0.77
CA PHE A 74 1.41 5.94 0.70
C PHE A 74 2.46 5.84 -0.40
N LEU A 75 2.25 6.50 -1.55
CA LEU A 75 3.26 6.59 -2.59
C LEU A 75 4.54 7.25 -2.06
N TYR A 76 4.42 8.34 -1.30
CA TYR A 76 5.56 9.00 -0.67
C TYR A 76 6.30 8.06 0.31
N LEU A 77 5.57 7.30 1.12
CA LEU A 77 6.13 6.38 2.13
C LEU A 77 6.75 5.09 1.54
N PHE A 78 6.31 4.66 0.36
CA PHE A 78 6.92 3.50 -0.31
C PHE A 78 8.16 3.86 -1.13
N VAL A 79 8.29 5.13 -1.54
CA VAL A 79 9.39 5.61 -2.38
C VAL A 79 10.52 6.26 -1.55
N ASN A 80 10.22 6.89 -0.41
CA ASN A 80 11.21 7.45 0.53
C ASN A 80 11.44 6.54 1.74
#